data_AF-A0A6L2KKK3-F1
#
_entry.id   AF-A0A6L2KKK3-F1
#
_cell.length_a   1.000
_cell.length_b   1.000
_cell.length_c   1.000
_cell.angle_alpha   90.00
_cell.angle_beta   90.00
_cell.angle_gamma   90.00
#
_symmetry.space_group_name_H-M   'P 1'
#
loop_
_entity.id
_entity.type
_entity.pdbx_description
1 polymer ?
#
loop_
_entity_poly.entity_id
_entity_poly.type
_entity_poly.pdbx_seq_one_letter_code
_entity_poly.pdbx_strand_id
1 'polypeptide(L)'
;MLSSLATYVPNTWVATSLESTFTFGSPGSVYRSEWGVTNGSLLDTPEACHDLVDHAAPPGYFSELRHMHNEDFLGQYNINLAWQVAMGSQLRLRFEQEAKLLRKSVAQVARRDQRIQARESEIKNPEALLETEASMKRVAEEKSAGLSQELERMRAQFSELQVSNERLSQQVDALQQQVSGEETLKAAFDDYKRQQDQLVEQRCAEMDARLDALSIDFDEELYPHMLTAIAGRRWVIGHGLRLAMMKYAESLEMRQAFADVVSAGVAEGMSVGLKHGVEHGRAQLTVESLEAYDPEAEAKFAAALQSLKDLKFPMLDQLEGLKDAPMDVIMAALYLESDTGRDAP
;
A
#
# COMPACT_ATOMS: atom_id res chain seq x y z
N MET A 1 10.10 -95.68 4.08
CA MET A 1 9.43 -96.98 4.30
C MET A 1 8.17 -96.94 3.43
N LEU A 2 8.15 -97.30 2.14
CA LEU A 2 8.67 -98.49 1.44
C LEU A 2 8.06 -99.80 1.95
N SER A 3 6.91 -100.21 1.38
CA SER A 3 6.79 -101.41 0.52
C SER A 3 5.37 -101.55 -0.08
N SER A 4 5.06 -102.50 -0.98
CA SER A 4 5.54 -102.63 -2.38
C SER A 4 4.76 -103.75 -3.11
N LEU A 5 4.37 -103.55 -4.38
CA LEU A 5 4.00 -104.59 -5.38
C LEU A 5 2.73 -105.47 -5.07
N ALA A 6 1.99 -106.05 -6.02
CA ALA A 6 2.00 -106.01 -7.50
C ALA A 6 0.60 -106.29 -8.11
N THR A 7 0.48 -106.10 -9.43
CA THR A 7 -0.69 -106.19 -10.32
C THR A 7 -1.17 -107.61 -10.67
N TYR A 8 -2.46 -107.77 -11.06
CA TYR A 8 -2.89 -108.83 -11.97
C TYR A 8 -4.17 -108.47 -12.78
N VAL A 9 -4.12 -108.60 -14.11
CA VAL A 9 -5.22 -108.53 -15.10
C VAL A 9 -4.83 -109.43 -16.28
N PRO A 10 -5.63 -110.46 -16.62
CA PRO A 10 -6.19 -110.63 -17.99
C PRO A 10 -7.61 -111.28 -17.97
N ASN A 11 -8.40 -111.44 -19.05
CA ASN A 11 -8.29 -111.06 -20.47
C ASN A 11 -9.71 -110.97 -21.11
N THR A 12 -9.82 -110.26 -22.24
CA THR A 12 -11.01 -110.19 -23.11
C THR A 12 -10.99 -111.24 -24.24
N TRP A 13 -12.15 -111.61 -24.78
CA TRP A 13 -12.30 -112.08 -26.18
C TRP A 13 -13.58 -111.49 -26.83
N VAL A 14 -13.55 -111.37 -28.16
CA VAL A 14 -14.46 -110.52 -28.97
C VAL A 14 -14.98 -111.29 -30.18
N ALA A 15 -16.26 -111.11 -30.55
CA ALA A 15 -16.88 -111.35 -31.87
C ALA A 15 -18.41 -111.09 -31.78
N THR A 16 -19.14 -110.46 -32.71
CA THR A 16 -18.81 -109.53 -33.83
C THR A 16 -20.06 -108.69 -34.16
N SER A 17 -19.91 -107.61 -34.94
CA SER A 17 -20.98 -106.67 -35.32
C SER A 17 -22.05 -107.26 -36.27
N LEU A 18 -23.27 -106.68 -36.24
CA LEU A 18 -23.99 -106.28 -37.45
C LEU A 18 -25.06 -105.21 -37.14
N GLU A 19 -24.99 -104.07 -37.81
CA GLU A 19 -25.97 -102.99 -37.75
C GLU A 19 -27.23 -103.34 -38.57
N SER A 20 -28.41 -102.84 -38.15
CA SER A 20 -29.44 -102.46 -39.13
C SER A 20 -30.44 -101.45 -38.55
N THR A 21 -30.60 -100.33 -39.24
CA THR A 21 -31.63 -99.31 -39.02
C THR A 21 -32.96 -99.70 -39.65
N PHE A 22 -34.09 -99.50 -38.98
CA PHE A 22 -35.24 -98.83 -39.64
C PHE A 22 -36.27 -98.24 -38.68
N THR A 23 -36.97 -97.22 -39.16
CA THR A 23 -37.98 -96.42 -38.43
C THR A 23 -39.42 -96.80 -38.76
N PHE A 24 -40.29 -96.67 -37.76
CA PHE A 24 -41.71 -96.27 -37.84
C PHE A 24 -42.70 -97.17 -38.65
N GLY A 25 -43.78 -97.60 -37.98
CA GLY A 25 -44.88 -98.30 -38.65
C GLY A 25 -45.95 -98.89 -37.70
N SER A 26 -46.79 -98.04 -37.11
CA SER A 26 -48.17 -98.45 -36.77
C SER A 26 -49.01 -98.42 -38.06
N PRO A 27 -50.11 -99.22 -38.22
CA PRO A 27 -51.07 -99.51 -37.15
C PRO A 27 -51.60 -100.96 -37.09
N GLY A 28 -52.15 -101.33 -35.92
CA GLY A 28 -52.90 -102.57 -35.72
C GLY A 28 -53.28 -102.75 -34.26
N SER A 29 -54.49 -102.36 -33.90
CA SER A 29 -55.10 -102.40 -32.55
C SER A 29 -54.56 -103.51 -31.62
N VAL A 30 -53.60 -103.16 -30.75
CA VAL A 30 -53.13 -104.04 -29.68
C VAL A 30 -53.92 -103.77 -28.40
N TYR A 31 -54.41 -104.85 -27.81
CA TYR A 31 -55.21 -104.92 -26.58
C TYR A 31 -54.61 -104.13 -25.41
N ARG A 32 -55.41 -103.24 -24.80
CA ARG A 32 -55.07 -102.55 -23.55
C ARG A 32 -55.45 -103.45 -22.37
N SER A 33 -54.45 -104.01 -21.71
CA SER A 33 -54.60 -104.74 -20.45
C SER A 33 -54.77 -103.76 -19.28
N GLU A 34 -55.75 -103.97 -18.40
CA GLU A 34 -56.03 -103.08 -17.25
C GLU A 34 -55.09 -103.29 -16.04
N TRP A 35 -54.07 -104.15 -16.18
CA TRP A 35 -53.10 -104.42 -15.13
C TRP A 35 -51.99 -103.36 -15.16
N GLY A 36 -51.99 -102.47 -14.16
CA GLY A 36 -51.19 -101.24 -14.11
C GLY A 36 -49.68 -101.45 -13.91
N VAL A 37 -48.98 -101.93 -14.93
CA VAL A 37 -47.51 -102.01 -14.99
C VAL A 37 -47.03 -101.30 -16.26
N THR A 38 -46.13 -100.32 -16.11
CA THR A 38 -45.56 -99.56 -17.23
C THR A 38 -44.21 -100.14 -17.68
N ASN A 39 -43.93 -100.10 -18.99
CA ASN A 39 -42.77 -100.74 -19.65
C ASN A 39 -41.37 -100.24 -19.21
N GLY A 40 -41.26 -99.36 -18.21
CA GLY A 40 -39.98 -98.88 -17.66
C GLY A 40 -39.51 -99.63 -16.40
N SER A 41 -40.31 -100.56 -15.89
CA SER A 41 -39.99 -101.32 -14.67
C SER A 41 -39.08 -102.51 -14.97
N LEU A 42 -37.80 -102.28 -15.27
CA LEU A 42 -36.82 -103.36 -15.33
C LEU A 42 -36.58 -103.94 -13.93
N LEU A 43 -36.67 -105.26 -13.81
CA LEU A 43 -36.12 -106.00 -12.68
C LEU A 43 -34.63 -106.22 -12.93
N ASP A 44 -33.81 -105.21 -12.62
CA ASP A 44 -32.36 -105.16 -12.90
C ASP A 44 -31.49 -106.17 -12.09
N THR A 45 -32.12 -107.11 -11.36
CA THR A 45 -31.41 -108.18 -10.63
C THR A 45 -31.73 -109.53 -11.28
N PRO A 46 -30.73 -110.19 -11.93
CA PRO A 46 -30.92 -111.48 -12.57
C PRO A 46 -31.52 -112.56 -11.64
N GLU A 47 -31.20 -112.48 -10.35
CA GLU A 47 -31.67 -113.39 -9.31
C GLU A 47 -33.19 -113.29 -9.10
N ALA A 48 -33.76 -112.08 -9.13
CA ALA A 48 -35.19 -111.86 -8.92
C ALA A 48 -36.04 -112.38 -10.10
N CYS A 49 -35.47 -112.41 -11.31
CA CYS A 49 -36.10 -112.99 -12.48
C CYS A 49 -36.03 -114.52 -12.50
N HIS A 50 -34.98 -115.13 -11.92
CA HIS A 50 -34.85 -116.59 -11.83
C HIS A 50 -35.83 -117.19 -10.81
N ASP A 51 -35.89 -116.63 -9.59
CA ASP A 51 -36.78 -117.11 -8.50
C ASP A 51 -38.28 -117.11 -8.90
N LEU A 52 -38.69 -116.22 -9.81
CA LEU A 52 -40.08 -116.15 -10.29
C LEU A 52 -40.41 -117.21 -11.34
N VAL A 53 -39.43 -117.62 -12.15
CA VAL A 53 -39.62 -118.55 -13.28
C VAL A 53 -39.49 -120.01 -12.83
N ASP A 54 -38.52 -120.33 -11.97
CA ASP A 54 -38.25 -121.70 -11.49
C ASP A 54 -39.34 -122.25 -10.54
N HIS A 55 -40.33 -121.42 -10.17
CA HIS A 55 -41.44 -121.79 -9.28
C HIS A 55 -42.83 -121.70 -9.95
N ALA A 56 -42.89 -121.44 -11.26
CA ALA A 56 -44.11 -121.56 -12.05
C ALA A 56 -44.29 -123.01 -12.55
N ALA A 57 -45.44 -123.62 -12.26
CA ALA A 57 -45.67 -125.02 -12.62
C ALA A 57 -45.66 -125.23 -14.15
N PRO A 58 -44.92 -126.21 -14.71
CA PRO A 58 -44.84 -126.41 -16.15
C PRO A 58 -46.22 -126.72 -16.77
N PRO A 59 -46.49 -126.36 -18.05
CA PRO A 59 -47.78 -126.61 -18.70
C PRO A 59 -48.23 -128.08 -18.71
N GLY A 60 -47.30 -129.03 -18.62
CA GLY A 60 -47.59 -130.46 -18.48
C GLY A 60 -48.23 -130.85 -17.13
N TYR A 61 -47.97 -130.09 -16.06
CA TYR A 61 -48.46 -130.38 -14.69
C TYR A 61 -49.99 -130.42 -14.61
N PHE A 62 -50.67 -129.52 -15.34
CA PHE A 62 -52.13 -129.51 -15.46
C PHE A 62 -52.72 -130.68 -16.26
N SER A 63 -51.89 -131.43 -16.99
CA SER A 63 -52.33 -132.63 -17.72
C SER A 63 -52.34 -133.86 -16.83
N GLU A 64 -51.40 -134.00 -15.88
CA GLU A 64 -51.39 -135.09 -14.89
C GLU A 64 -52.50 -134.92 -13.84
N LEU A 65 -52.81 -133.67 -13.45
CA LEU A 65 -53.88 -133.35 -12.49
C LEU A 65 -55.30 -133.79 -12.93
N ARG A 66 -55.53 -134.12 -14.21
CA ARG A 66 -56.86 -134.55 -14.72
C ARG A 66 -57.22 -136.01 -14.48
N HIS A 67 -56.29 -136.83 -13.98
CA HIS A 67 -56.53 -138.26 -13.74
C HIS A 67 -56.13 -138.72 -12.31
N MET A 68 -55.77 -137.79 -11.41
CA MET A 68 -55.52 -138.11 -10.00
C MET A 68 -56.81 -138.15 -9.16
N HIS A 69 -56.80 -138.96 -8.10
CA HIS A 69 -57.91 -139.07 -7.17
C HIS A 69 -57.92 -137.84 -6.22
N ASN A 70 -59.09 -137.42 -5.72
CA ASN A 70 -59.25 -136.11 -5.04
C ASN A 70 -58.32 -135.88 -3.83
N GLU A 71 -57.96 -136.93 -3.09
CA GLU A 71 -57.02 -136.87 -1.96
C GLU A 71 -55.61 -136.43 -2.40
N ASP A 72 -55.10 -136.99 -3.50
CA ASP A 72 -53.75 -136.72 -4.00
C ASP A 72 -53.61 -135.28 -4.52
N PHE A 73 -54.68 -134.78 -5.16
CA PHE A 73 -54.77 -133.38 -5.60
C PHE A 73 -54.71 -132.41 -4.41
N LEU A 74 -55.48 -132.67 -3.34
CA LEU A 74 -55.48 -131.84 -2.13
C LEU A 74 -54.12 -131.88 -1.40
N GLY A 75 -53.45 -133.03 -1.40
CA GLY A 75 -52.09 -133.16 -0.88
C GLY A 75 -51.11 -132.21 -1.56
N GLN A 76 -51.02 -132.24 -2.90
CA GLN A 76 -50.12 -131.37 -3.65
C GLN A 76 -50.50 -129.89 -3.62
N TYR A 77 -51.81 -129.56 -3.65
CA TYR A 77 -52.28 -128.18 -3.53
C TYR A 77 -51.85 -127.54 -2.20
N ASN A 78 -51.99 -128.26 -1.08
CA ASN A 78 -51.58 -127.78 0.23
C ASN A 78 -50.05 -127.59 0.35
N ILE A 79 -49.24 -128.46 -0.27
CA ILE A 79 -47.78 -128.33 -0.29
C ILE A 79 -47.35 -127.07 -1.05
N ASN A 80 -47.94 -126.80 -2.22
CA ASN A 80 -47.63 -125.58 -3.00
C ASN A 80 -48.11 -124.30 -2.29
N LEU A 81 -49.27 -124.32 -1.65
CA LEU A 81 -49.76 -123.18 -0.86
C LEU A 81 -48.82 -122.87 0.33
N ALA A 82 -48.32 -123.91 1.01
CA ALA A 82 -47.33 -123.76 2.08
C ALA A 82 -46.01 -123.15 1.58
N TRP A 83 -45.53 -123.56 0.39
CA TRP A 83 -44.35 -122.98 -0.25
C TRP A 83 -44.53 -121.48 -0.58
N GLN A 84 -45.68 -121.07 -1.12
CA GLN A 84 -45.96 -119.66 -1.39
C GLN A 84 -46.02 -118.81 -0.10
N VAL A 85 -46.64 -119.33 0.96
CA VAL A 85 -46.69 -118.66 2.27
C VAL A 85 -45.29 -118.53 2.87
N ALA A 86 -44.43 -119.54 2.73
CA ALA A 86 -43.04 -119.48 3.18
C ALA A 86 -42.24 -118.38 2.44
N MET A 87 -42.31 -118.32 1.09
CA MET A 87 -41.62 -117.30 0.30
C MET A 87 -42.09 -115.87 0.63
N GLY A 88 -43.41 -115.67 0.79
CA GLY A 88 -43.96 -114.36 1.18
C GLY A 88 -43.40 -113.84 2.50
N SER A 89 -43.10 -114.75 3.45
CA SER A 89 -42.47 -114.37 4.72
C SER A 89 -41.00 -113.97 4.57
N GLN A 90 -40.23 -114.58 3.66
CA GLN A 90 -38.83 -114.20 3.39
C GLN A 90 -38.72 -112.83 2.71
N LEU A 91 -39.54 -112.57 1.68
CA LEU A 91 -39.54 -111.27 0.96
C LEU A 91 -39.87 -110.11 1.92
N ARG A 92 -40.88 -110.29 2.78
CA ARG A 92 -41.23 -109.34 3.83
C ARG A 92 -40.04 -109.05 4.76
N LEU A 93 -39.27 -110.08 5.14
CA LEU A 93 -38.12 -109.95 6.04
C LEU A 93 -36.96 -109.17 5.39
N ARG A 94 -36.72 -109.33 4.08
CA ARG A 94 -35.73 -108.52 3.34
C ARG A 94 -36.15 -107.04 3.28
N PHE A 95 -37.38 -106.74 2.84
CA PHE A 95 -37.88 -105.36 2.81
C PHE A 95 -37.88 -104.70 4.20
N GLU A 96 -38.15 -105.46 5.26
CA GLU A 96 -38.10 -104.94 6.63
C GLU A 96 -36.66 -104.66 7.12
N GLN A 97 -35.65 -105.37 6.61
CA GLN A 97 -34.23 -105.06 6.82
C GLN A 97 -33.78 -103.84 6.00
N GLU A 98 -34.16 -103.75 4.73
CA GLU A 98 -33.84 -102.59 3.88
C GLU A 98 -34.51 -101.32 4.41
N ALA A 99 -35.79 -101.36 4.81
CA ALA A 99 -36.46 -100.24 5.44
C ALA A 99 -35.79 -99.83 6.78
N LYS A 100 -35.18 -100.77 7.52
CA LYS A 100 -34.36 -100.45 8.70
C LYS A 100 -33.03 -99.78 8.32
N LEU A 101 -32.39 -100.17 7.22
CA LEU A 101 -31.18 -99.51 6.70
C LEU A 101 -31.50 -98.11 6.15
N LEU A 102 -32.58 -97.95 5.40
CA LEU A 102 -33.04 -96.66 4.87
C LEU A 102 -33.40 -95.69 6.01
N ARG A 103 -34.09 -96.17 7.05
CA ARG A 103 -34.34 -95.35 8.27
C ARG A 103 -33.05 -94.91 8.95
N LYS A 104 -32.00 -95.74 8.97
CA LYS A 104 -30.68 -95.37 9.52
C LYS A 104 -29.99 -94.31 8.66
N SER A 105 -30.00 -94.42 7.34
CA SER A 105 -29.38 -93.43 6.45
C SER A 105 -30.13 -92.10 6.47
N VAL A 106 -31.47 -92.11 6.42
CA VAL A 106 -32.31 -90.90 6.57
C VAL A 106 -32.05 -90.22 7.93
N ALA A 107 -31.98 -90.97 9.03
CA ALA A 107 -31.64 -90.43 10.35
C ALA A 107 -30.17 -89.98 10.49
N GLN A 108 -29.29 -90.35 9.56
CA GLN A 108 -27.90 -89.87 9.49
C GLN A 108 -27.78 -88.62 8.61
N VAL A 109 -28.59 -88.52 7.55
CA VAL A 109 -28.75 -87.31 6.71
C VAL A 109 -29.37 -86.18 7.53
N ALA A 110 -30.51 -86.40 8.20
CA ALA A 110 -31.13 -85.38 9.06
C ALA A 110 -30.17 -84.84 10.16
N ARG A 111 -29.29 -85.70 10.71
CA ARG A 111 -28.24 -85.29 11.66
C ARG A 111 -27.03 -84.60 11.01
N ARG A 112 -26.80 -84.80 9.72
CA ARG A 112 -25.86 -83.98 8.93
C ARG A 112 -26.47 -82.61 8.64
N ASP A 113 -27.72 -82.56 8.20
CA ASP A 113 -28.43 -81.33 7.85
C ASP A 113 -28.56 -80.39 9.05
N GLN A 114 -28.90 -80.91 10.24
CA GLN A 114 -28.89 -80.12 11.48
C GLN A 114 -27.50 -79.53 11.82
N ARG A 115 -26.42 -80.27 11.54
CA ARG A 115 -25.04 -79.76 11.74
C ARG A 115 -24.61 -78.79 10.64
N ILE A 116 -25.21 -78.88 9.45
CA ILE A 116 -25.02 -77.92 8.36
C ILE A 116 -25.75 -76.62 8.72
N GLN A 117 -27.03 -76.66 9.10
CA GLN A 117 -27.78 -75.48 9.56
C GLN A 117 -27.17 -74.80 10.80
N ALA A 118 -26.64 -75.57 11.74
CA ALA A 118 -25.87 -75.03 12.86
C ALA A 118 -24.63 -74.28 12.35
N ARG A 119 -23.86 -74.87 11.44
CA ARG A 119 -22.67 -74.22 10.84
C ARG A 119 -23.01 -73.02 9.96
N GLU A 120 -24.10 -73.06 9.20
CA GLU A 120 -24.59 -71.94 8.40
C GLU A 120 -24.99 -70.76 9.28
N SER A 121 -25.69 -71.00 10.40
CA SER A 121 -26.00 -69.94 11.37
C SER A 121 -24.76 -69.45 12.14
N GLU A 122 -23.80 -70.34 12.45
CA GLU A 122 -22.48 -69.98 13.01
C GLU A 122 -21.62 -69.15 12.05
N ILE A 123 -21.72 -69.33 10.72
CA ILE A 123 -21.01 -68.56 9.67
C ILE A 123 -21.66 -67.20 9.43
N LYS A 124 -22.99 -67.11 9.49
CA LYS A 124 -23.74 -65.88 9.25
C LYS A 124 -23.41 -64.74 10.24
N ASN A 125 -22.95 -65.09 11.45
CA ASN A 125 -22.54 -64.13 12.48
C ASN A 125 -21.18 -63.45 12.16
N PRO A 126 -20.06 -64.16 11.94
CA PRO A 126 -18.80 -63.55 11.52
C PRO A 126 -18.87 -62.90 10.14
N GLU A 127 -19.71 -63.35 9.20
CA GLU A 127 -19.95 -62.63 7.94
C GLU A 127 -20.50 -61.21 8.19
N ALA A 128 -21.53 -61.09 9.02
CA ALA A 128 -22.08 -59.78 9.40
C ALA A 128 -21.06 -58.91 10.14
N LEU A 129 -20.26 -59.50 11.04
CA LEU A 129 -19.19 -58.78 11.74
C LEU A 129 -18.12 -58.25 10.75
N LEU A 130 -17.66 -59.09 9.80
CA LEU A 130 -16.70 -58.70 8.77
C LEU A 130 -17.24 -57.58 7.86
N GLU A 131 -18.53 -57.58 7.54
CA GLU A 131 -19.15 -56.51 6.75
C GLU A 131 -19.24 -55.18 7.54
N THR A 132 -19.54 -55.25 8.86
CA THR A 132 -19.44 -54.08 9.73
C THR A 132 -18.00 -53.58 9.90
N GLU A 133 -17.02 -54.47 10.04
CA GLU A 133 -15.61 -54.10 10.14
C GLU A 133 -15.10 -53.48 8.82
N ALA A 134 -15.47 -54.05 7.67
CA ALA A 134 -15.10 -53.52 6.36
C ALA A 134 -15.72 -52.13 6.09
N SER A 135 -16.97 -51.91 6.50
CA SER A 135 -17.60 -50.58 6.38
C SER A 135 -17.00 -49.56 7.35
N MET A 136 -16.70 -49.93 8.60
CA MET A 136 -15.95 -49.07 9.53
C MET A 136 -14.55 -48.73 9.00
N LYS A 137 -13.85 -49.72 8.41
CA LYS A 137 -12.54 -49.52 7.80
C LYS A 137 -12.60 -48.51 6.64
N ARG A 138 -13.58 -48.62 5.73
CA ARG A 138 -13.77 -47.63 4.65
C ARG A 138 -14.02 -46.22 5.21
N VAL A 139 -14.86 -46.09 6.24
CA VAL A 139 -15.11 -44.79 6.90
C VAL A 139 -13.85 -44.22 7.56
N ALA A 140 -12.98 -45.07 8.10
CA ALA A 140 -11.69 -44.65 8.66
C ALA A 140 -10.69 -44.24 7.55
N GLU A 141 -10.61 -45.00 6.46
CA GLU A 141 -9.79 -44.69 5.29
C GLU A 141 -10.21 -43.36 4.65
N GLU A 142 -11.51 -43.14 4.45
CA GLU A 142 -12.07 -41.91 3.87
C GLU A 142 -11.81 -40.67 4.75
N LYS A 143 -11.95 -40.81 6.08
CA LYS A 143 -11.54 -39.77 7.04
C LYS A 143 -10.03 -39.49 6.98
N SER A 144 -9.20 -40.53 6.85
CA SER A 144 -7.74 -40.36 6.76
C SER A 144 -7.31 -39.67 5.45
N ALA A 145 -8.01 -39.95 4.34
CA ALA A 145 -7.79 -39.29 3.07
C ALA A 145 -8.16 -37.80 3.13
N GLY A 146 -9.29 -37.46 3.76
CA GLY A 146 -9.70 -36.06 4.00
C GLY A 146 -8.67 -35.29 4.84
N LEU A 147 -8.22 -35.86 5.96
CA LEU A 147 -7.18 -35.25 6.81
C LEU A 147 -5.83 -35.08 6.07
N SER A 148 -5.46 -36.05 5.22
CA SER A 148 -4.25 -35.96 4.39
C SER A 148 -4.34 -34.80 3.38
N GLN A 149 -5.49 -34.65 2.71
CA GLN A 149 -5.74 -33.54 1.79
C GLN A 149 -5.72 -32.18 2.50
N GLU A 150 -6.27 -32.10 3.71
CA GLU A 150 -6.25 -30.87 4.51
C GLU A 150 -4.84 -30.52 5.02
N LEU A 151 -4.02 -31.51 5.39
CA LEU A 151 -2.61 -31.32 5.70
C LEU A 151 -1.79 -30.80 4.51
N GLU A 152 -1.99 -31.34 3.30
CA GLU A 152 -1.32 -30.81 2.10
C GLU A 152 -1.81 -29.40 1.74
N ARG A 153 -3.11 -29.09 1.93
CA ARG A 153 -3.64 -27.74 1.76
C ARG A 153 -2.98 -26.75 2.73
N MET A 154 -2.88 -27.11 4.01
CA MET A 154 -2.20 -26.27 5.01
C MET A 154 -0.70 -26.13 4.71
N ARG A 155 -0.03 -27.19 4.23
CA ARG A 155 1.38 -27.11 3.81
C ARG A 155 1.56 -26.13 2.64
N ALA A 156 0.69 -26.18 1.63
CA ALA A 156 0.74 -25.25 0.50
C ALA A 156 0.56 -23.79 0.96
N GLN A 157 -0.38 -23.53 1.87
CA GLN A 157 -0.59 -22.20 2.46
C GLN A 157 0.62 -21.74 3.29
N PHE A 158 1.26 -22.63 4.05
CA PHE A 158 2.49 -22.31 4.78
C PHE A 158 3.65 -21.94 3.85
N SER A 159 3.83 -22.65 2.73
CA SER A 159 4.84 -22.32 1.72
C SER A 159 4.59 -20.96 1.07
N GLU A 160 3.33 -20.64 0.75
CA GLU A 160 2.96 -19.34 0.18
C GLU A 160 3.18 -18.18 1.18
N LEU A 161 2.80 -18.38 2.45
CA LEU A 161 3.07 -17.44 3.54
C LEU A 161 4.58 -17.24 3.75
N GLN A 162 5.39 -18.30 3.72
CA GLN A 162 6.85 -18.22 3.86
C GLN A 162 7.46 -17.36 2.74
N VAL A 163 7.09 -17.60 1.49
CA VAL A 163 7.55 -16.80 0.33
C VAL A 163 7.10 -15.34 0.46
N SER A 164 5.88 -15.09 0.97
CA SER A 164 5.39 -13.73 1.20
C SER A 164 6.18 -12.99 2.30
N ASN A 165 6.58 -13.70 3.35
CA ASN A 165 7.35 -13.14 4.46
C ASN A 165 8.79 -12.81 4.04
N GLU A 166 9.43 -13.70 3.27
CA GLU A 166 10.76 -13.45 2.69
C GLU A 166 10.76 -12.19 1.80
N ARG A 167 9.72 -12.03 0.97
CA ARG A 167 9.51 -10.83 0.14
C ARG A 167 9.28 -9.57 0.97
N LEU A 168 8.52 -9.65 2.06
CA LEU A 168 8.30 -8.52 2.98
C LEU A 168 9.60 -8.13 3.68
N SER A 169 10.42 -9.08 4.12
CA SER A 169 11.74 -8.81 4.70
C SER A 169 12.63 -8.02 3.72
N GLN A 170 12.71 -8.47 2.45
CA GLN A 170 13.46 -7.76 1.41
C GLN A 170 12.93 -6.34 1.15
N GLN A 171 11.62 -6.11 1.27
CA GLN A 171 11.02 -4.78 1.16
C GLN A 171 11.36 -3.89 2.36
N VAL A 172 11.38 -4.44 3.57
CA VAL A 172 11.82 -3.71 4.79
C VAL A 172 13.28 -3.31 4.67
N ASP A 173 14.17 -4.22 4.24
CA ASP A 173 15.59 -3.91 4.04
C ASP A 173 15.81 -2.79 3.01
N ALA A 174 15.09 -2.83 1.89
CA ALA A 174 15.15 -1.80 0.85
C ALA A 174 14.62 -0.43 1.34
N LEU A 175 13.50 -0.43 2.08
CA LEU A 175 12.97 0.80 2.69
C LEU A 175 13.93 1.36 3.74
N GLN A 176 14.58 0.52 4.54
CA GLN A 176 15.52 0.96 5.56
C GLN A 176 16.79 1.57 4.94
N GLN A 177 17.27 1.03 3.82
CA GLN A 177 18.31 1.68 3.01
C GLN A 177 17.84 3.04 2.47
N GLN A 178 16.63 3.12 1.91
CA GLN A 178 16.08 4.37 1.39
C GLN A 178 15.95 5.45 2.49
N VAL A 179 15.44 5.10 3.67
CA VAL A 179 15.35 6.02 4.83
C VAL A 179 16.74 6.50 5.25
N SER A 180 17.75 5.63 5.31
CA SER A 180 19.13 6.07 5.62
C SER A 180 19.71 7.01 4.56
N GLY A 181 19.36 6.82 3.28
CA GLY A 181 19.69 7.75 2.19
C GLY A 181 19.01 9.10 2.36
N GLU A 182 17.73 9.12 2.73
CA GLU A 182 16.97 10.35 2.99
C GLU A 182 17.50 11.11 4.22
N GLU A 183 17.88 10.41 5.29
CA GLU A 183 18.51 11.01 6.48
C GLU A 183 19.84 11.68 6.15
N THR A 184 20.69 11.05 5.32
CA THR A 184 21.97 11.66 4.91
C THR A 184 21.76 12.87 3.97
N LEU A 185 20.80 12.82 3.06
CA LEU A 185 20.41 13.98 2.24
C LEU A 185 19.85 15.13 3.08
N LYS A 186 19.03 14.82 4.09
CA LYS A 186 18.49 15.82 5.01
C LYS A 186 19.59 16.50 5.82
N ALA A 187 20.56 15.74 6.33
CA ALA A 187 21.72 16.30 7.02
C ALA A 187 22.54 17.25 6.12
N ALA A 188 22.79 16.86 4.87
CA ALA A 188 23.48 17.69 3.89
C ALA A 188 22.70 18.98 3.54
N PHE A 189 21.37 18.91 3.49
CA PHE A 189 20.51 20.08 3.27
C PHE A 189 20.52 21.04 4.47
N ASP A 190 20.48 20.52 5.70
CA ASP A 190 20.57 21.33 6.91
C ASP A 190 21.95 22.03 7.01
N ASP A 191 23.04 21.36 6.62
CA ASP A 191 24.37 21.98 6.55
C ASP A 191 24.48 23.04 5.46
N TYR A 192 23.94 22.79 4.26
CA TYR A 192 23.86 23.80 3.21
C TYR A 192 23.10 25.05 3.68
N LYS A 193 21.98 24.87 4.40
CA LYS A 193 21.21 25.98 4.95
C LYS A 193 22.05 26.78 5.96
N ARG A 194 22.74 26.12 6.90
CA ARG A 194 23.66 26.78 7.85
C ARG A 194 24.74 27.61 7.14
N GLN A 195 25.30 27.09 6.04
CA GLN A 195 26.29 27.82 5.25
C GLN A 195 25.71 29.06 4.56
N GLN A 196 24.47 28.99 4.03
CA GLN A 196 23.79 30.16 3.46
C GLN A 196 23.46 31.20 4.54
N ASP A 197 22.93 30.77 5.69
CA ASP A 197 22.62 31.64 6.82
C ASP A 197 23.89 32.39 7.30
N GLN A 198 25.03 31.70 7.42
CA GLN A 198 26.33 32.29 7.76
C GLN A 198 26.84 33.30 6.72
N LEU A 199 26.68 33.01 5.41
CA LEU A 199 27.07 33.94 4.34
C LEU A 199 26.23 35.22 4.37
N VAL A 200 24.94 35.11 4.68
CA VAL A 200 24.05 36.27 4.85
C VAL A 200 24.43 37.07 6.09
N GLU A 201 24.63 36.42 7.23
CA GLU A 201 25.05 37.06 8.49
C GLU A 201 26.38 37.81 8.32
N GLN A 202 27.36 37.21 7.64
CA GLN A 202 28.63 37.87 7.31
C GLN A 202 28.43 39.12 6.42
N ARG A 203 27.53 39.05 5.44
CA ARG A 203 27.24 40.21 4.55
C ARG A 203 26.46 41.32 5.25
N CYS A 204 25.58 40.98 6.20
CA CYS A 204 24.95 41.96 7.07
C CYS A 204 26.00 42.67 7.92
N ALA A 205 26.86 41.93 8.63
CA ALA A 205 27.92 42.53 9.45
C ALA A 205 28.91 43.39 8.64
N GLU A 206 29.24 43.02 7.41
CA GLU A 206 30.05 43.85 6.49
C GLU A 206 29.33 45.17 6.12
N MET A 207 28.02 45.11 5.87
CA MET A 207 27.23 46.27 5.51
C MET A 207 26.99 47.20 6.70
N ASP A 208 26.71 46.65 7.88
CA ASP A 208 26.51 47.39 9.12
C ASP A 208 27.80 48.13 9.51
N ALA A 209 28.96 47.46 9.49
CA ALA A 209 30.26 48.10 9.73
C ALA A 209 30.59 49.23 8.74
N ARG A 210 30.10 49.15 7.49
CA ARG A 210 30.23 50.22 6.50
C ARG A 210 29.27 51.38 6.73
N LEU A 211 28.07 51.12 7.26
CA LEU A 211 27.11 52.15 7.65
C LEU A 211 27.60 52.89 8.92
N ASP A 212 28.15 52.17 9.89
CA ASP A 212 28.77 52.74 11.08
C ASP A 212 29.93 53.67 10.70
N ALA A 213 30.83 53.22 9.82
CA ALA A 213 31.92 54.05 9.30
C ALA A 213 31.41 55.33 8.60
N LEU A 214 30.41 55.21 7.71
CA LEU A 214 29.80 56.37 7.05
C LEU A 214 29.08 57.32 8.04
N SER A 215 28.54 56.81 9.14
CA SER A 215 27.95 57.64 10.19
C SER A 215 29.02 58.42 10.95
N ILE A 216 30.16 57.79 11.25
CA ILE A 216 31.31 58.45 11.88
C ILE A 216 31.87 59.53 10.94
N ASP A 217 32.10 59.22 9.66
CA ASP A 217 32.56 60.20 8.66
C ASP A 217 31.60 61.40 8.57
N PHE A 218 30.28 61.16 8.63
CA PHE A 218 29.28 62.22 8.64
C PHE A 218 29.35 63.10 9.89
N ASP A 219 29.47 62.50 11.08
CA ASP A 219 29.47 63.21 12.37
C ASP A 219 30.81 63.91 12.66
N GLU A 220 31.94 63.37 12.21
CA GLU A 220 33.29 63.94 12.40
C GLU A 220 33.67 64.94 11.30
N GLU A 221 33.40 64.65 10.02
CA GLU A 221 33.77 65.55 8.92
C GLU A 221 32.62 66.49 8.53
N LEU A 222 31.49 65.96 8.06
CA LEU A 222 30.49 66.78 7.36
C LEU A 222 29.66 67.66 8.32
N TYR A 223 29.28 67.14 9.48
CA TYR A 223 28.41 67.82 10.43
C TYR A 223 29.06 69.08 11.04
N PRO A 224 30.33 69.08 11.48
CA PRO A 224 31.01 70.30 11.94
C PRO A 224 31.15 71.38 10.85
N HIS A 225 31.38 70.98 9.60
CA HIS A 225 31.40 71.92 8.46
C HIS A 225 30.02 72.53 8.21
N MET A 226 28.93 71.74 8.28
CA MET A 226 27.57 72.25 8.18
C MET A 226 27.23 73.23 9.31
N LEU A 227 27.59 72.93 10.56
CA LEU A 227 27.41 73.83 11.70
C LEU A 227 28.20 75.13 11.51
N THR A 228 29.45 75.04 11.08
CA THR A 228 30.31 76.21 10.80
C THR A 228 29.72 77.10 9.70
N ALA A 229 29.22 76.52 8.61
CA ALA A 229 28.54 77.24 7.54
C ALA A 229 27.20 77.87 7.98
N ILE A 230 26.47 77.26 8.91
CA ILE A 230 25.26 77.86 9.51
C ILE A 230 25.64 79.03 10.43
N ALA A 231 26.67 78.87 11.27
CA ALA A 231 27.16 79.90 12.18
C ALA A 231 27.69 81.12 11.41
N GLY A 232 28.53 80.92 10.38
CA GLY A 232 29.03 81.98 9.51
C GLY A 232 27.91 82.75 8.82
N ARG A 233 26.94 82.07 8.19
CA ARG A 233 25.77 82.72 7.57
C ARG A 233 24.94 83.53 8.58
N ARG A 234 24.73 83.01 9.80
CA ARG A 234 24.05 83.75 10.89
C ARG A 234 24.83 85.00 11.28
N TRP A 235 26.16 84.91 11.41
CA TRP A 235 27.01 86.05 11.74
C TRP A 235 26.97 87.13 10.64
N VAL A 236 27.10 86.74 9.36
CA VAL A 236 27.06 87.70 8.23
C VAL A 236 25.75 88.49 8.23
N ILE A 237 24.61 87.79 8.38
CA ILE A 237 23.28 88.41 8.36
C ILE A 237 23.04 89.28 9.61
N GLY A 238 23.44 88.82 10.80
CA GLY A 238 23.13 89.50 12.07
C GLY A 238 24.11 90.60 12.47
N HIS A 239 25.41 90.40 12.21
CA HIS A 239 26.51 91.28 12.64
C HIS A 239 27.30 91.85 11.47
N GLY A 240 27.68 91.02 10.48
CA GLY A 240 28.52 91.44 9.36
C GLY A 240 27.93 92.60 8.56
N LEU A 241 26.66 92.53 8.18
CA LEU A 241 25.96 93.64 7.50
C LEU A 241 25.91 94.92 8.35
N ARG A 242 25.81 94.81 9.68
CA ARG A 242 25.81 95.98 10.58
C ARG A 242 27.19 96.63 10.63
N LEU A 243 28.24 95.82 10.81
CA LEU A 243 29.63 96.29 10.81
C LEU A 243 30.00 96.96 9.48
N ALA A 244 29.59 96.36 8.34
CA ALA A 244 29.76 96.96 7.03
C ALA A 244 29.10 98.34 6.93
N MET A 245 27.84 98.47 7.34
CA MET A 245 27.15 99.77 7.31
C MET A 245 27.80 100.83 8.23
N MET A 246 28.30 100.44 9.41
CA MET A 246 29.01 101.36 10.30
C MET A 246 30.37 101.77 9.71
N LYS A 247 31.15 100.83 9.19
CA LYS A 247 32.44 101.08 8.53
C LYS A 247 32.30 101.98 7.30
N TYR A 248 31.22 101.84 6.54
CA TYR A 248 30.89 102.76 5.44
C TYR A 248 30.51 104.16 5.95
N ALA A 249 29.67 104.28 6.98
CA ALA A 249 29.30 105.57 7.58
C ALA A 249 30.52 106.30 8.20
N GLU A 250 31.50 105.56 8.71
CA GLU A 250 32.76 106.09 9.23
C GLU A 250 33.84 106.32 8.15
N SER A 251 33.61 105.93 6.89
CA SER A 251 34.57 106.20 5.80
C SER A 251 34.83 107.70 5.62
N LEU A 252 36.04 108.06 5.19
CA LEU A 252 36.38 109.47 4.98
C LEU A 252 35.60 110.04 3.79
N GLU A 253 35.40 109.22 2.76
CA GLU A 253 34.67 109.54 1.54
C GLU A 253 33.20 109.86 1.82
N MET A 254 32.51 109.02 2.61
CA MET A 254 31.11 109.28 3.01
C MET A 254 31.00 110.49 3.94
N ARG A 255 31.91 110.61 4.93
CA ARG A 255 31.91 111.76 5.85
C ARG A 255 32.19 113.08 5.12
N GLN A 256 33.11 113.10 4.16
CA GLN A 256 33.43 114.28 3.37
C GLN A 256 32.28 114.64 2.44
N ALA A 257 31.75 113.69 1.64
CA ALA A 257 30.63 113.96 0.75
C ALA A 257 29.39 114.45 1.51
N PHE A 258 29.11 113.91 2.71
CA PHE A 258 28.06 114.41 3.58
C PHE A 258 28.36 115.82 4.12
N ALA A 259 29.60 116.09 4.56
CA ALA A 259 30.01 117.41 5.03
C ALA A 259 29.95 118.47 3.92
N ASP A 260 30.28 118.11 2.67
CA ASP A 260 30.20 118.97 1.49
C ASP A 260 28.73 119.31 1.17
N VAL A 261 27.83 118.31 1.18
CA VAL A 261 26.38 118.50 1.02
C VAL A 261 25.81 119.40 2.13
N VAL A 262 26.17 119.16 3.40
CA VAL A 262 25.71 119.99 4.53
C VAL A 262 26.22 121.42 4.39
N SER A 263 27.49 121.61 4.03
CA SER A 263 28.09 122.94 3.86
C SER A 263 27.47 123.71 2.70
N ALA A 264 27.26 123.06 1.56
CA ALA A 264 26.61 123.66 0.40
C ALA A 264 25.13 123.97 0.68
N GLY A 265 24.41 123.11 1.41
CA GLY A 265 23.01 123.33 1.78
C GLY A 265 22.82 124.46 2.80
N VAL A 266 23.78 124.66 3.71
CA VAL A 266 23.81 125.84 4.58
C VAL A 266 24.06 127.11 3.76
N ALA A 267 24.99 127.08 2.80
CA ALA A 267 25.26 128.22 1.93
C ALA A 267 24.06 128.56 1.03
N GLU A 268 23.38 127.56 0.45
CA GLU A 268 22.13 127.74 -0.30
C GLU A 268 21.04 128.34 0.58
N GLY A 269 20.79 127.78 1.77
CA GLY A 269 19.81 128.30 2.71
C GLY A 269 20.08 129.76 3.11
N MET A 270 21.35 130.14 3.25
CA MET A 270 21.75 131.53 3.47
C MET A 270 21.49 132.41 2.24
N SER A 271 21.89 132.01 1.03
CA SER A 271 21.63 132.77 -0.20
C SER A 271 20.13 132.95 -0.47
N VAL A 272 19.32 131.91 -0.31
CA VAL A 272 17.85 131.94 -0.46
C VAL A 272 17.22 132.84 0.59
N GLY A 273 17.64 132.73 1.86
CA GLY A 273 17.16 133.58 2.95
C GLY A 273 17.49 135.06 2.75
N LEU A 274 18.72 135.37 2.30
CA LEU A 274 19.16 136.74 1.98
C LEU A 274 18.35 137.32 0.81
N LYS A 275 18.20 136.56 -0.28
CA LYS A 275 17.40 136.96 -1.44
C LYS A 275 15.97 137.33 -1.03
N HIS A 276 15.29 136.45 -0.30
CA HIS A 276 13.93 136.69 0.16
C HIS A 276 13.82 137.87 1.14
N GLY A 277 14.82 138.04 2.03
CA GLY A 277 14.89 139.17 2.96
C GLY A 277 15.04 140.53 2.28
N VAL A 278 15.85 140.62 1.21
CA VAL A 278 16.00 141.84 0.40
C VAL A 278 14.74 142.14 -0.40
N GLU A 279 14.14 141.12 -1.04
CA GLU A 279 12.87 141.24 -1.78
C GLU A 279 11.74 141.79 -0.87
N HIS A 280 11.66 141.32 0.38
CA HIS A 280 10.67 141.77 1.35
C HIS A 280 11.02 143.13 2.01
N GLY A 281 12.31 143.48 2.12
CA GLY A 281 12.81 144.62 2.90
C GLY A 281 12.63 146.01 2.29
N ARG A 282 12.26 146.12 1.00
CA ARG A 282 12.12 147.40 0.26
C ARG A 282 13.34 148.33 0.23
N ALA A 283 14.54 147.81 0.48
CA ALA A 283 15.78 148.53 0.19
C ALA A 283 16.03 148.53 -1.34
N GLN A 284 16.53 149.63 -1.91
CA GLN A 284 16.96 149.69 -3.33
C GLN A 284 18.33 149.01 -3.56
N LEU A 285 18.67 148.01 -2.74
CA LEU A 285 19.91 147.23 -2.83
C LEU A 285 19.64 145.99 -3.68
N THR A 286 20.49 145.73 -4.67
CA THR A 286 20.46 144.45 -5.39
C THR A 286 21.08 143.36 -4.50
N VAL A 287 20.48 142.17 -4.50
CA VAL A 287 20.97 141.01 -3.72
C VAL A 287 22.44 140.69 -4.05
N GLU A 288 22.80 140.86 -5.32
CA GLU A 288 24.14 140.71 -5.91
C GLU A 288 25.20 141.66 -5.31
N SER A 289 24.80 142.72 -4.60
CA SER A 289 25.72 143.65 -3.93
C SER A 289 26.12 143.22 -2.51
N LEU A 290 25.53 142.14 -1.98
CA LEU A 290 25.86 141.60 -0.67
C LEU A 290 27.06 140.65 -0.75
N GLU A 291 28.13 140.95 -0.02
CA GLU A 291 29.36 140.13 0.05
C GLU A 291 29.09 138.67 0.49
N ALA A 292 28.03 138.44 1.26
CA ALA A 292 27.63 137.12 1.75
C ALA A 292 26.67 136.35 0.83
N TYR A 293 26.29 136.89 -0.34
CA TYR A 293 25.39 136.22 -1.29
C TYR A 293 26.19 135.51 -2.40
N ASP A 294 26.07 134.18 -2.46
CA ASP A 294 26.59 133.38 -3.57
C ASP A 294 25.46 133.04 -4.55
N PRO A 295 25.46 133.59 -5.78
CA PRO A 295 24.44 133.30 -6.80
C PRO A 295 24.52 131.87 -7.35
N GLU A 296 25.62 131.14 -7.12
CA GLU A 296 25.81 129.76 -7.57
C GLU A 296 25.44 128.73 -6.49
N ALA A 297 25.00 129.15 -5.30
CA ALA A 297 24.82 128.26 -4.15
C ALA A 297 23.85 127.09 -4.41
N GLU A 298 22.73 127.34 -5.09
CA GLU A 298 21.76 126.31 -5.52
C GLU A 298 22.42 125.27 -6.46
N ALA A 299 23.23 125.73 -7.42
CA ALA A 299 23.96 124.85 -8.34
C ALA A 299 25.06 124.05 -7.62
N LYS A 300 25.75 124.65 -6.65
CA LYS A 300 26.76 123.99 -5.81
C LYS A 300 26.14 122.93 -4.91
N PHE A 301 24.97 123.20 -4.32
CA PHE A 301 24.23 122.21 -3.53
C PHE A 301 23.70 121.05 -4.37
N ALA A 302 23.10 121.35 -5.54
CA ALA A 302 22.67 120.32 -6.48
C ALA A 302 23.83 119.44 -6.97
N ALA A 303 24.99 120.04 -7.25
CA ALA A 303 26.21 119.31 -7.61
C ALA A 303 26.72 118.42 -6.45
N ALA A 304 26.74 118.92 -5.21
CA ALA A 304 27.12 118.15 -4.03
C ALA A 304 26.17 116.95 -3.79
N LEU A 305 24.85 117.16 -3.91
CA LEU A 305 23.86 116.08 -3.82
C LEU A 305 24.06 115.02 -4.91
N GLN A 306 24.35 115.43 -6.14
CA GLN A 306 24.63 114.51 -7.23
C GLN A 306 25.95 113.75 -6.99
N SER A 307 26.99 114.40 -6.46
CA SER A 307 28.24 113.75 -6.05
C SER A 307 28.06 112.75 -4.92
N LEU A 308 27.21 113.03 -3.93
CA LEU A 308 26.86 112.07 -2.86
C LEU A 308 26.08 110.87 -3.41
N LYS A 309 25.21 111.08 -4.40
CA LYS A 309 24.43 110.02 -5.06
C LYS A 309 25.28 109.13 -5.98
N ASP A 310 26.23 109.73 -6.68
CA ASP A 310 27.18 109.03 -7.57
C ASP A 310 28.41 108.50 -6.80
N LEU A 311 28.47 108.71 -5.48
CA LEU A 311 29.52 108.18 -4.62
C LEU A 311 29.53 106.66 -4.72
N LYS A 312 30.62 106.12 -5.26
CA LYS A 312 30.85 104.68 -5.31
C LYS A 312 31.01 104.13 -3.89
N PHE A 313 30.83 102.83 -3.75
CA PHE A 313 31.00 102.12 -2.49
C PHE A 313 32.26 101.22 -2.55
N PRO A 314 33.50 101.76 -2.43
CA PRO A 314 34.73 100.95 -2.46
C PRO A 314 34.73 99.77 -1.48
N MET A 315 34.02 99.90 -0.36
CA MET A 315 33.85 98.83 0.63
C MET A 315 33.05 97.63 0.08
N LEU A 316 32.09 97.84 -0.83
CA LEU A 316 31.39 96.74 -1.49
C LEU A 316 32.30 96.00 -2.46
N ASP A 317 33.14 96.71 -3.22
CA ASP A 317 34.15 96.10 -4.10
C ASP A 317 35.15 95.26 -3.29
N GLN A 318 35.56 95.76 -2.11
CA GLN A 318 36.41 95.02 -1.16
C GLN A 318 35.72 93.77 -0.60
N LEU A 319 34.44 93.85 -0.23
CA LEU A 319 33.68 92.70 0.29
C LEU A 319 33.39 91.66 -0.80
N GLU A 320 33.16 92.09 -2.05
CA GLU A 320 33.04 91.17 -3.19
C GLU A 320 34.36 90.44 -3.45
N GLY A 321 35.50 91.12 -3.30
CA GLY A 321 36.84 90.51 -3.33
C GLY A 321 37.09 89.47 -2.23
N LEU A 322 36.30 89.48 -1.15
CA LEU A 322 36.39 88.54 -0.01
C LEU A 322 35.32 87.43 -0.03
N LYS A 323 34.50 87.33 -1.09
CA LYS A 323 33.37 86.37 -1.15
C LYS A 323 33.76 84.89 -0.94
N ASP A 324 34.98 84.52 -1.34
CA ASP A 324 35.55 83.17 -1.25
C ASP A 324 36.56 83.03 -0.09
N ALA A 325 36.73 84.09 0.72
CA ALA A 325 37.63 84.09 1.87
C ALA A 325 37.02 83.31 3.06
N PRO A 326 37.85 82.73 3.94
CA PRO A 326 37.33 82.07 5.14
C PRO A 326 36.69 83.08 6.10
N MET A 327 35.78 82.59 6.93
CA MET A 327 34.89 83.42 7.74
C MET A 327 35.63 84.36 8.70
N ASP A 328 36.75 83.91 9.26
CA ASP A 328 37.66 84.68 10.12
C ASP A 328 38.28 85.88 9.41
N VAL A 329 38.70 85.73 8.15
CA VAL A 329 39.22 86.83 7.32
C VAL A 329 38.12 87.85 7.00
N ILE A 330 36.89 87.40 6.70
CA ILE A 330 35.74 88.28 6.49
C ILE A 330 35.39 89.04 7.78
N MET A 331 35.42 88.38 8.94
CA MET A 331 35.23 89.03 10.24
C MET A 331 36.31 90.09 10.50
N ALA A 332 37.59 89.73 10.33
CA ALA A 332 38.73 90.63 10.52
C ALA A 332 38.64 91.88 9.63
N ALA A 333 38.25 91.73 8.36
CA ALA A 333 38.08 92.85 7.44
C ALA A 333 36.95 93.82 7.82
N LEU A 334 35.94 93.35 8.57
CA LEU A 334 34.77 94.14 8.95
C LEU A 334 34.87 94.84 10.31
N TYR A 335 35.77 94.42 11.21
CA TYR A 335 35.99 95.15 12.47
C TYR A 335 36.47 96.59 12.23
N LEU A 336 36.10 97.47 13.15
CA LEU A 336 36.52 98.87 13.21
C LEU A 336 37.79 98.97 14.05
N GLU A 337 38.75 99.82 13.65
CA GLU A 337 40.02 100.00 14.39
C GLU A 337 39.79 100.55 15.82
N SER A 338 38.67 101.27 16.01
CA SER A 338 38.16 101.79 17.28
C SER A 338 37.68 100.73 18.29
N ASP A 339 37.25 99.54 17.82
CA ASP A 339 36.72 98.47 18.70
C ASP A 339 37.84 97.70 19.45
N THR A 340 39.11 98.01 19.21
CA THR A 340 40.24 97.42 19.94
C THR A 340 40.32 97.86 21.41
N GLY A 341 39.49 98.82 21.83
CA GLY A 341 39.48 99.37 23.19
C GLY A 341 38.09 99.42 23.81
N ARG A 342 37.74 98.35 24.55
CA ARG A 342 36.56 98.21 25.46
C ARG A 342 35.27 97.68 24.81
N ASP A 343 35.21 96.36 24.64
CA ASP A 343 34.32 95.50 25.46
C ASP A 343 34.67 94.02 25.27
N ALA A 344 35.28 93.43 26.31
CA ALA A 344 35.38 91.99 26.49
C ALA A 344 34.40 91.56 27.59
N PRO A 345 33.72 90.40 27.46
CA PRO A 345 32.97 89.78 28.57
C PRO A 345 33.89 89.34 29.74
#